data_AF-A0A0G4FPV5-F1
#
_entry.id   AF-A0A0G4FPV5-F1
#
_cell.length_a   1.000
_cell.length_b   1.000
_cell.length_c   1.000
_cell.angle_alpha   90.00
_cell.angle_beta   90.00
_cell.angle_gamma   90.00
#
_symmetry.space_group_name_H-M   'P 1'
#
loop_
_entity.id
_entity.type
_entity.pdbx_description
1 polymer ?
#
loop_
_entity_poly.entity_id
_entity_poly.type
_entity_poly.pdbx_seq_one_letter_code
_entity_poly.pdbx_strand_id
1 'polypeptide(L)'
;MSSTSASAAAGGGGYRNESAVNDINRSATQSDGLPLSSGLLAQLSDIKAQLAVAVLDSKCVKKMGISDTIDYLIQKGSVGERRLPMVEAAASEISGALGSLQNGLKRLNGAALLEGHSKNFAFVPPDAKKTTRETTDTHKKDSVADSTPGVPESSSAAAPPFLPGLSLPTDVLRDVFLPLISPHNTIALCRTSETVGSALEAALVDDIDSIIQRDGLRGVIGYAPMRQSTSVRRLVRRLRLIRLHYVMVTGGDWRGNVPVLRMAKSCGRVQQLPIELTGDDLHHVGSKAVIDSRPPSMRQYSLFSHRQWDNRMGLTRDADGRDYLCECMAWWEVTVYTEQTVPDEYRDRFDAADPPCRHGGGEYISFRGLIIEGMAGLSSCHVSHWSWDAPSAEYNRISDLVAQQSPLWGGCRTIDYNIGGPSRRFVILCGDEEGDEFAAYIEMAKWPDGWTDIILYTSDARRQGVSGPAAFPQAVAIAHSKTGDDIALLPMVNEAINTAGGLASR
;
A
#
# COMPACT_ATOMS: atom_id res chain seq x y z
N MET A 1 27.19 12.29 68.24
CA MET A 1 25.97 13.06 68.50
C MET A 1 24.93 12.54 67.52
N SER A 2 24.23 11.46 67.85
CA SER A 2 22.86 11.44 68.46
C SER A 2 21.85 12.10 67.52
N SER A 3 20.75 11.52 67.02
CA SER A 3 19.93 10.34 67.35
C SER A 3 19.12 9.95 66.09
N THR A 4 19.06 8.70 65.63
CA THR A 4 18.00 7.70 65.92
C THR A 4 16.55 8.19 65.98
N SER A 5 15.70 7.70 65.07
CA SER A 5 14.39 7.09 65.39
C SER A 5 13.88 6.23 64.22
N ALA A 6 13.37 5.06 64.59
CA ALA A 6 12.90 3.97 63.75
C ALA A 6 11.41 3.68 64.04
N SER A 7 10.74 2.99 63.12
CA SER A 7 9.66 1.96 63.29
C SER A 7 8.89 1.88 61.96
N ALA A 8 8.77 0.77 61.20
CA ALA A 8 8.59 -0.67 61.40
C ALA A 8 7.12 -1.14 61.59
N ALA A 9 6.86 -2.31 60.96
CA ALA A 9 5.71 -3.24 60.99
C ALA A 9 4.63 -3.03 59.89
N ALA A 10 4.34 -3.95 58.95
CA ALA A 10 4.19 -5.41 58.89
C ALA A 10 2.74 -5.91 59.07
N GLY A 11 2.31 -6.78 58.13
CA GLY A 11 1.06 -7.56 58.12
C GLY A 11 0.60 -7.75 56.67
N GLY A 12 0.61 -8.92 56.02
CA GLY A 12 0.54 -10.29 56.51
C GLY A 12 -0.92 -10.77 56.43
N GLY A 13 -1.27 -11.58 55.42
CA GLY A 13 -2.59 -12.21 55.34
C GLY A 13 -2.89 -12.83 53.98
N GLY A 14 -2.55 -14.11 53.82
CA GLY A 14 -3.09 -14.94 52.74
C GLY A 14 -4.31 -15.73 53.21
N TYR A 15 -5.21 -16.08 52.29
CA TYR A 15 -6.13 -17.22 52.42
C TYR A 15 -6.51 -17.75 51.03
N ARG A 16 -6.27 -19.05 50.83
CA ARG A 16 -6.96 -19.91 49.84
C ARG A 16 -8.26 -20.42 50.48
N ASN A 17 -9.35 -20.57 49.72
CA ASN A 17 -9.89 -21.88 49.33
C ASN A 17 -11.23 -21.78 48.55
N GLU A 18 -11.29 -22.61 47.51
CA GLU A 18 -12.38 -23.54 47.13
C GLU A 18 -13.80 -23.06 46.79
N SER A 19 -14.15 -23.32 45.53
CA SER A 19 -15.32 -24.05 45.04
C SER A 19 -16.74 -23.60 45.44
N ALA A 20 -17.44 -23.04 44.46
CA ALA A 20 -18.89 -23.20 44.32
C ALA A 20 -19.26 -23.25 42.83
N VAL A 21 -19.55 -24.46 42.37
CA VAL A 21 -20.38 -24.75 41.19
C VAL A 21 -21.81 -24.37 41.55
N ASN A 22 -22.48 -23.56 40.73
CA ASN A 22 -23.93 -23.63 40.50
C ASN A 22 -24.37 -22.72 39.33
N ASP A 23 -24.94 -23.37 38.32
CA ASP A 23 -26.14 -23.00 37.56
C ASP A 23 -26.34 -21.53 37.14
N ILE A 24 -25.99 -21.24 35.88
CA ILE A 24 -26.59 -20.13 35.13
C ILE A 24 -27.56 -20.69 34.10
N ASN A 25 -28.82 -20.39 34.39
CA ASN A 25 -30.02 -20.59 33.61
C ASN A 25 -29.87 -20.26 32.11
N ARG A 26 -30.42 -21.15 31.28
CA ARG A 26 -30.82 -20.87 29.90
C ARG A 26 -31.99 -19.87 29.90
N SER A 27 -31.70 -18.58 29.79
CA SER A 27 -32.66 -17.59 29.29
C SER A 27 -32.44 -17.41 27.80
N ALA A 28 -33.31 -18.00 26.97
CA ALA A 28 -33.42 -17.65 25.57
C ALA A 28 -33.94 -16.21 25.48
N THR A 29 -33.01 -15.26 25.37
CA THR A 29 -33.33 -13.88 25.00
C THR A 29 -33.83 -13.91 23.56
N GLN A 30 -35.13 -13.66 23.40
CA GLN A 30 -35.76 -13.34 22.15
C GLN A 30 -35.08 -12.05 21.65
N SER A 31 -34.08 -12.17 20.79
CA SER A 31 -33.39 -11.00 20.26
C SER A 31 -34.35 -10.28 19.32
N ASP A 32 -34.73 -9.06 19.66
CA ASP A 32 -35.51 -8.18 18.80
C ASP A 32 -34.69 -7.93 17.52
N GLY A 33 -34.94 -8.74 16.49
CA GLY A 33 -34.34 -8.58 15.18
C GLY A 33 -35.01 -7.42 14.47
N LEU A 34 -34.22 -6.54 13.88
CA LEU A 34 -34.77 -5.51 13.01
C LEU A 34 -35.22 -6.16 11.69
N PRO A 35 -36.43 -5.84 11.19
CA PRO A 35 -36.85 -6.30 9.88
C PRO A 35 -35.89 -5.74 8.82
N LEU A 36 -35.51 -6.58 7.86
CA LEU A 36 -34.75 -6.11 6.71
C LEU A 36 -35.64 -5.12 5.93
N SER A 37 -35.04 -4.02 5.47
CA SER A 37 -35.77 -3.06 4.65
C SER A 37 -36.22 -3.72 3.34
N SER A 38 -37.36 -3.29 2.79
CA SER A 38 -37.84 -3.77 1.49
C SER A 38 -36.82 -3.54 0.38
N GLY A 39 -36.04 -2.46 0.46
CA GLY A 39 -34.94 -2.16 -0.46
C GLY A 39 -33.81 -3.20 -0.41
N LEU A 40 -33.37 -3.60 0.79
CA LEU A 40 -32.32 -4.60 0.95
C LEU A 40 -32.77 -6.00 0.49
N LEU A 41 -34.03 -6.37 0.75
CA LEU A 41 -34.60 -7.63 0.24
C LEU A 41 -34.69 -7.66 -1.29
N ALA A 42 -35.06 -6.53 -1.91
CA ALA A 42 -35.06 -6.38 -3.36
C ALA A 42 -33.65 -6.47 -3.93
N GLN A 43 -32.66 -5.83 -3.30
CA GLN A 43 -31.25 -5.88 -3.70
C GLN A 43 -30.68 -7.30 -3.62
N LEU A 44 -30.95 -8.04 -2.53
CA LEU A 44 -30.53 -9.43 -2.38
C LEU A 44 -31.18 -10.35 -3.43
N SER A 45 -32.45 -10.11 -3.76
CA SER A 45 -33.17 -10.84 -4.81
C SER A 45 -32.59 -10.56 -6.19
N ASP A 46 -32.22 -9.31 -6.48
CA ASP A 46 -31.59 -8.92 -7.73
C ASP A 46 -30.19 -9.52 -7.87
N ILE A 47 -29.37 -9.49 -6.81
CA ILE A 47 -28.07 -10.17 -6.76
C ILE A 47 -28.24 -11.66 -7.07
N LYS A 48 -29.26 -12.32 -6.51
CA LYS A 48 -29.55 -13.74 -6.79
C LYS A 48 -29.88 -13.96 -8.26
N ALA A 49 -30.75 -13.13 -8.84
CA ALA A 49 -31.11 -13.22 -10.25
C ALA A 49 -29.90 -12.99 -11.17
N GLN A 50 -29.07 -11.99 -10.85
CA GLN A 50 -27.85 -11.69 -11.59
C GLN A 50 -26.82 -12.81 -11.50
N LEU A 51 -26.65 -13.45 -10.33
CA LEU A 51 -25.78 -14.63 -10.18
C LEU A 51 -26.26 -15.82 -11.01
N ALA A 52 -27.58 -16.02 -11.11
CA ALA A 52 -28.16 -17.08 -11.93
C ALA A 52 -27.95 -16.83 -13.44
N VAL A 53 -27.94 -15.57 -13.88
CA VAL A 53 -27.74 -15.20 -15.28
C VAL A 53 -26.25 -15.13 -15.67
N ALA A 54 -25.39 -14.63 -14.79
CA ALA A 54 -23.98 -14.37 -15.09
C ALA A 54 -23.10 -15.65 -15.09
N VAL A 55 -23.52 -16.72 -14.41
CA VAL A 55 -22.70 -17.93 -14.26
C VAL A 55 -23.28 -19.08 -15.07
N LEU A 56 -22.66 -19.37 -16.21
CA LEU A 56 -23.02 -20.44 -17.16
C LEU A 56 -22.83 -21.89 -16.64
N ASP A 57 -22.61 -22.10 -15.33
CA ASP A 57 -22.78 -23.41 -14.70
C ASP A 57 -23.11 -23.23 -13.21
N SER A 58 -24.34 -23.61 -12.82
CA SER A 58 -24.84 -23.49 -11.44
C SER A 58 -23.96 -24.21 -10.39
N LYS A 59 -23.05 -25.08 -10.82
CA LYS A 59 -22.18 -25.86 -9.93
C LYS A 59 -21.19 -25.01 -9.13
N CYS A 60 -20.66 -23.91 -9.68
CA CYS A 60 -19.68 -23.10 -8.95
C CYS A 60 -20.34 -22.30 -7.82
N VAL A 61 -21.47 -21.66 -8.13
CA VAL A 61 -22.28 -20.91 -7.15
C VAL A 61 -22.85 -21.83 -6.06
N LYS A 62 -23.32 -23.03 -6.44
CA LYS A 62 -23.78 -24.05 -5.48
C LYS A 62 -22.66 -24.51 -4.54
N LYS A 63 -21.42 -24.66 -5.03
CA LYS A 63 -20.29 -25.12 -4.21
C LYS A 63 -19.85 -24.06 -3.18
N MET A 64 -20.12 -22.78 -3.44
CA MET A 64 -19.78 -21.68 -2.53
C MET A 64 -20.89 -21.39 -1.49
N GLY A 65 -22.08 -21.99 -1.62
CA GLY A 65 -23.18 -21.79 -0.65
C GLY A 65 -23.73 -20.36 -0.58
N ILE A 66 -23.31 -19.46 -1.49
CA ILE A 66 -23.71 -18.05 -1.48
C ILE A 66 -25.21 -17.92 -1.79
N SER A 67 -25.73 -18.70 -2.73
CA SER A 67 -27.17 -18.71 -3.04
C SER A 67 -28.00 -19.15 -1.84
N ASP A 68 -27.57 -20.20 -1.13
CA ASP A 68 -28.28 -20.71 0.05
C ASP A 68 -28.24 -19.71 1.20
N THR A 69 -27.15 -18.95 1.32
CA THR A 69 -26.99 -17.88 2.32
C THR A 69 -27.92 -16.70 2.02
N ILE A 70 -28.02 -16.29 0.75
CA ILE A 70 -28.95 -15.23 0.33
C ILE A 70 -30.40 -15.69 0.54
N ASP A 71 -30.73 -16.93 0.19
CA ASP A 71 -32.07 -17.49 0.40
C ASP A 71 -32.44 -17.56 1.88
N TYR A 72 -31.49 -17.96 2.73
CA TYR A 72 -31.67 -17.92 4.18
C TYR A 72 -31.94 -16.49 4.68
N LEU A 73 -31.19 -15.49 4.21
CA LEU A 73 -31.38 -14.09 4.63
C LEU A 73 -32.71 -13.51 4.16
N ILE A 74 -33.12 -13.80 2.92
CA ILE A 74 -34.42 -13.40 2.38
C ILE A 74 -35.54 -14.07 3.16
N GLN A 75 -35.46 -15.38 3.40
CA GLN A 75 -36.48 -16.13 4.12
C GLN A 75 -36.60 -15.70 5.60
N LYS A 76 -35.47 -15.39 6.24
CA LYS A 76 -35.45 -14.94 7.64
C LYS A 76 -36.09 -13.57 7.82
N GLY A 77 -36.03 -12.70 6.80
CA GLY A 77 -36.68 -11.38 6.78
C GLY A 77 -36.21 -10.39 7.85
N SER A 78 -35.28 -10.79 8.74
CA SER A 78 -34.80 -10.01 9.87
C SER A 78 -33.39 -10.41 10.25
N VAL A 79 -32.61 -9.44 10.71
CA VAL A 79 -31.23 -9.63 11.16
C VAL A 79 -31.03 -8.79 12.44
N GLY A 80 -30.20 -9.27 13.37
CA GLY A 80 -29.90 -8.51 14.58
C GLY A 80 -29.25 -7.16 14.22
N GLU A 81 -29.63 -6.10 14.92
CA GLU A 81 -29.23 -4.71 14.63
C GLU A 81 -27.73 -4.53 14.37
N ARG A 82 -26.88 -5.16 15.19
CA ARG A 82 -25.42 -5.12 15.05
C ARG A 82 -24.87 -5.72 13.75
N ARG A 83 -25.68 -6.49 13.02
CA ARG A 83 -25.27 -7.19 11.78
C ARG A 83 -25.88 -6.58 10.52
N LEU A 84 -26.81 -5.63 10.65
CA LEU A 84 -27.45 -4.98 9.50
C LEU A 84 -26.44 -4.22 8.62
N PRO A 85 -25.55 -3.37 9.16
CA PRO A 85 -24.57 -2.65 8.33
C PRO A 85 -23.63 -3.58 7.55
N MET A 86 -23.30 -4.73 8.13
CA MET A 86 -22.44 -5.73 7.50
C MET A 86 -23.13 -6.39 6.30
N VAL A 87 -24.44 -6.68 6.39
CA VAL A 87 -25.22 -7.25 5.27
C VAL A 87 -25.39 -6.22 4.16
N GLU A 88 -25.63 -4.95 4.50
CA GLU A 88 -25.77 -3.85 3.53
C GLU A 88 -24.46 -3.57 2.77
N ALA A 89 -23.33 -3.54 3.49
CA ALA A 89 -22.01 -3.39 2.89
C ALA A 89 -21.70 -4.56 1.94
N ALA A 90 -21.89 -5.79 2.40
CA ALA A 90 -21.65 -6.98 1.59
C ALA A 90 -22.55 -7.04 0.34
N ALA A 91 -23.84 -6.69 0.46
CA ALA A 91 -24.75 -6.63 -0.68
C ALA A 91 -24.31 -5.57 -1.71
N SER A 92 -23.86 -4.40 -1.24
CA SER A 92 -23.37 -3.32 -2.09
C SER A 92 -22.08 -3.69 -2.83
N GLU A 93 -21.12 -4.30 -2.14
CA GLU A 93 -19.87 -4.79 -2.73
C GLU A 93 -20.13 -5.87 -3.80
N ILE A 94 -20.97 -6.85 -3.49
CA ILE A 94 -21.34 -7.93 -4.43
C ILE A 94 -22.03 -7.35 -5.67
N SER A 95 -22.96 -6.41 -5.49
CA SER A 95 -23.64 -5.73 -6.59
C SER A 95 -22.67 -4.95 -7.48
N GLY A 96 -21.72 -4.21 -6.88
CA GLY A 96 -20.70 -3.47 -7.63
C GLY A 96 -19.76 -4.38 -8.44
N ALA A 97 -19.37 -5.52 -7.84
CA ALA A 97 -18.55 -6.52 -8.51
C ALA A 97 -19.29 -7.19 -9.68
N LEU A 98 -20.57 -7.54 -9.51
CA LEU A 98 -21.43 -8.10 -10.57
C LEU A 98 -21.62 -7.12 -11.73
N GLY A 99 -21.85 -5.83 -11.45
CA GLY A 99 -21.95 -4.81 -12.49
C GLY A 99 -20.66 -4.70 -13.33
N SER A 100 -19.51 -4.75 -12.67
CA SER A 100 -18.19 -4.73 -13.33
C SER A 100 -17.99 -5.98 -14.20
N LEU A 101 -18.36 -7.17 -13.70
CA LEU A 101 -18.29 -8.42 -14.45
C LEU A 101 -19.21 -8.41 -15.68
N GLN A 102 -20.46 -7.95 -15.54
CA GLN A 102 -21.40 -7.84 -16.66
C GLN A 102 -20.88 -6.90 -17.74
N ASN A 103 -20.30 -5.77 -17.37
CA ASN A 103 -19.68 -4.85 -18.31
C ASN A 103 -18.49 -5.50 -19.03
N GLY A 104 -17.67 -6.26 -18.32
CA GLY A 104 -16.60 -7.09 -18.92
C GLY A 104 -17.13 -8.11 -19.93
N LEU A 105 -18.18 -8.85 -19.57
CA LEU A 105 -18.83 -9.84 -20.46
C LEU A 105 -19.48 -9.19 -21.69
N LYS A 106 -20.10 -8.01 -21.54
CA LYS A 106 -20.64 -7.24 -22.68
C LYS A 106 -19.53 -6.81 -23.64
N ARG A 107 -18.40 -6.33 -23.11
CA ARG A 107 -17.22 -6.00 -23.92
C ARG A 107 -16.65 -7.23 -24.63
N LEU A 108 -16.59 -8.37 -23.94
CA LEU A 108 -16.14 -9.65 -24.52
C LEU A 108 -17.08 -10.13 -25.64
N ASN A 109 -18.39 -10.04 -25.45
CA ASN A 109 -19.37 -10.35 -26.48
C ASN A 109 -19.26 -9.39 -27.67
N GLY A 110 -19.02 -8.10 -27.43
CA GLY A 110 -18.76 -7.12 -28.48
C GLY A 110 -17.50 -7.46 -29.28
N ALA A 111 -16.41 -7.84 -28.60
CA ALA A 111 -15.17 -8.27 -29.24
C ALA A 111 -15.36 -9.56 -30.06
N ALA A 112 -16.07 -10.56 -29.52
CA ALA A 112 -16.39 -11.79 -30.25
C ALA A 112 -17.27 -11.54 -31.49
N LEU A 113 -18.15 -10.53 -31.44
CA LEU A 113 -18.96 -10.09 -32.56
C LEU A 113 -18.12 -9.44 -33.67
N LEU A 114 -17.14 -8.62 -33.29
CA LEU A 114 -16.22 -7.95 -34.22
C LEU A 114 -15.27 -8.94 -34.92
N GLU A 115 -14.90 -10.03 -34.24
CA GLU A 115 -14.08 -11.13 -34.79
C GLU A 115 -14.89 -12.14 -35.64
N GLY A 116 -16.18 -11.87 -35.90
CA GLY A 116 -17.02 -12.73 -36.76
C GLY A 116 -17.48 -14.04 -36.12
N HIS A 117 -17.37 -14.19 -34.79
CA HIS A 117 -17.71 -15.42 -34.06
C HIS A 117 -19.18 -15.51 -33.58
N SER A 118 -20.12 -14.82 -34.22
CA SER A 118 -21.55 -14.92 -33.88
C SER A 118 -22.23 -16.11 -34.56
N LYS A 119 -21.98 -17.33 -34.07
CA LYS A 119 -22.96 -18.42 -34.22
C LYS A 119 -23.72 -18.56 -32.91
N ASN A 120 -24.99 -18.18 -32.95
CA ASN A 120 -25.97 -18.29 -31.86
C ASN A 120 -25.81 -19.62 -31.09
N PHE A 121 -25.47 -19.54 -29.81
CA PHE A 121 -25.57 -20.66 -28.89
C PHE A 121 -27.06 -20.95 -28.62
N ALA A 122 -27.71 -21.72 -29.52
CA ALA A 122 -28.96 -22.37 -29.20
C ALA A 122 -28.65 -23.66 -28.42
N PHE A 123 -28.94 -23.64 -27.13
CA PHE A 123 -28.84 -24.81 -26.27
C PHE A 123 -29.89 -25.86 -26.68
N VAL A 124 -29.42 -27.01 -27.18
CA VAL A 124 -30.27 -28.19 -27.42
C VAL A 124 -30.14 -29.12 -26.21
N PRO A 125 -31.23 -29.40 -25.45
CA PRO A 125 -31.18 -30.35 -24.36
C PRO A 125 -30.97 -31.78 -24.91
N PRO A 126 -30.16 -32.61 -24.24
CA PRO A 126 -30.00 -33.99 -24.65
C PRO A 126 -31.20 -34.80 -24.18
N ASP A 127 -31.94 -35.41 -25.10
CA ASP A 127 -32.85 -36.50 -24.73
C ASP A 127 -32.86 -37.67 -25.70
N ALA A 128 -32.99 -38.83 -25.05
CA ALA A 128 -33.35 -40.16 -25.53
C ALA A 128 -32.38 -40.92 -26.45
N LYS A 129 -31.60 -41.79 -25.78
CA LYS A 129 -31.13 -43.09 -26.30
C LYS A 129 -32.20 -43.75 -27.20
N LYS A 130 -31.83 -44.08 -28.44
CA LYS A 130 -32.55 -45.08 -29.23
C LYS A 130 -31.60 -46.20 -29.63
N THR A 131 -31.87 -47.35 -29.02
CA THR A 131 -31.32 -48.67 -29.30
C THR A 131 -31.76 -49.13 -30.69
N THR A 132 -30.83 -49.49 -31.58
CA THR A 132 -31.12 -50.45 -32.65
C THR A 132 -29.88 -51.30 -32.93
N ARG A 133 -30.16 -52.60 -33.08
CA ARG A 133 -29.28 -53.76 -33.12
C ARG A 133 -29.31 -54.37 -34.52
N GLU A 134 -28.17 -54.91 -34.98
CA GLU A 134 -27.95 -55.90 -36.06
C GLU A 134 -28.40 -55.50 -37.49
N THR A 135 -27.77 -55.90 -38.60
CA THR A 135 -27.16 -57.18 -39.01
C THR A 135 -26.13 -56.99 -40.16
N THR A 136 -25.11 -57.86 -40.17
CA THR A 136 -24.43 -58.57 -41.29
C THR A 136 -24.53 -58.04 -42.74
N ASP A 137 -23.43 -57.96 -43.51
CA ASP A 137 -22.80 -59.10 -44.19
C ASP A 137 -21.55 -58.76 -45.03
N THR A 138 -20.78 -59.82 -45.27
CA THR A 138 -19.52 -60.06 -46.01
C THR A 138 -19.30 -59.44 -47.41
N HIS A 139 -18.05 -59.11 -47.77
CA HIS A 139 -17.25 -59.82 -48.81
C HIS A 139 -15.78 -59.35 -49.00
N LYS A 140 -14.86 -60.35 -48.97
CA LYS A 140 -13.52 -60.52 -49.59
C LYS A 140 -13.03 -59.47 -50.62
N LYS A 141 -11.71 -59.12 -50.62
CA LYS A 141 -10.62 -59.86 -51.31
C LYS A 141 -9.24 -59.12 -51.31
N ASP A 142 -8.21 -59.89 -50.98
CA ASP A 142 -6.74 -59.88 -51.22
C ASP A 142 -6.03 -58.83 -52.10
N SER A 143 -4.86 -58.35 -51.63
CA SER A 143 -3.53 -58.43 -52.31
C SER A 143 -2.41 -57.90 -51.38
N VAL A 144 -1.53 -58.75 -50.82
CA VAL A 144 -0.15 -59.09 -51.26
C VAL A 144 0.93 -58.01 -51.01
N ALA A 145 1.79 -58.31 -50.01
CA ALA A 145 3.23 -58.10 -49.81
C ALA A 145 3.96 -56.82 -50.30
N ASP A 146 4.75 -56.18 -49.41
CA ASP A 146 6.22 -56.31 -49.41
C ASP A 146 6.90 -55.74 -48.12
N SER A 147 8.07 -56.30 -47.83
CA SER A 147 9.12 -56.17 -46.79
C SER A 147 9.41 -54.79 -46.14
N THR A 148 9.86 -54.68 -44.87
CA THR A 148 11.26 -54.84 -44.37
C THR A 148 11.32 -54.55 -42.84
N PRO A 149 12.23 -55.14 -42.03
CA PRO A 149 12.19 -55.03 -40.56
C PRO A 149 13.05 -53.89 -39.98
N GLY A 150 12.46 -53.10 -39.07
CA GLY A 150 13.14 -52.03 -38.32
C GLY A 150 12.83 -52.07 -36.82
N VAL A 151 13.91 -52.07 -36.04
CA VAL A 151 14.14 -51.95 -34.59
C VAL A 151 13.07 -51.19 -33.77
N PRO A 152 12.74 -51.58 -32.52
CA PRO A 152 11.70 -50.93 -31.72
C PRO A 152 12.23 -49.66 -31.02
N GLU A 153 11.60 -48.52 -31.35
CA GLU A 153 11.76 -47.25 -30.64
C GLU A 153 10.83 -47.12 -29.44
N SER A 154 11.39 -46.49 -28.41
CA SER A 154 10.86 -46.21 -27.09
C SER A 154 9.59 -45.35 -27.11
N SER A 155 8.64 -45.75 -26.26
CA SER A 155 7.40 -45.07 -25.88
C SER A 155 7.57 -43.56 -25.61
N SER A 156 7.20 -42.75 -26.60
CA SER A 156 6.92 -41.32 -26.47
C SER A 156 5.48 -41.14 -25.98
N ALA A 157 5.31 -40.62 -24.77
CA ALA A 157 4.02 -40.16 -24.28
C ALA A 157 3.60 -38.93 -25.09
N ALA A 158 2.53 -39.07 -25.87
CA ALA A 158 1.96 -38.01 -26.67
C ALA A 158 1.59 -36.81 -25.78
N ALA A 159 2.27 -35.68 -25.99
CA ALA A 159 1.86 -34.39 -25.46
C ALA A 159 0.47 -34.04 -26.05
N PRO A 160 -0.44 -33.46 -25.25
CA PRO A 160 -1.76 -33.08 -25.74
C PRO A 160 -1.64 -32.05 -26.87
N PRO A 161 -2.55 -32.08 -27.86
CA PRO A 161 -2.55 -31.13 -28.96
C PRO A 161 -2.86 -29.73 -28.42
N PHE A 162 -1.83 -28.87 -28.35
CA PHE A 162 -2.01 -27.44 -28.13
C PHE A 162 -2.64 -26.84 -29.38
N LEU A 163 -3.73 -26.08 -29.20
CA LEU A 163 -4.38 -25.31 -30.26
C LEU A 163 -3.40 -24.25 -30.80
N PRO A 164 -2.91 -24.36 -32.05
CA PRO A 164 -2.11 -23.32 -32.66
C PRO A 164 -3.03 -22.14 -32.99
N GLY A 165 -2.72 -20.93 -32.49
CA GLY A 165 -3.40 -19.70 -32.93
C GLY A 165 -4.21 -18.93 -31.89
N LEU A 166 -4.25 -19.36 -30.61
CA LEU A 166 -4.82 -18.54 -29.53
C LEU A 166 -3.81 -17.48 -29.06
N SER A 167 -3.50 -16.51 -29.90
CA SER A 167 -2.89 -15.25 -29.45
C SER A 167 -4.00 -14.38 -28.88
N LEU A 168 -4.17 -14.40 -27.56
CA LEU A 168 -5.04 -13.42 -26.90
C LEU A 168 -4.47 -12.02 -27.15
N PRO A 169 -5.30 -11.05 -27.59
CA PRO A 169 -4.90 -9.66 -27.67
C PRO A 169 -4.35 -9.15 -26.32
N THR A 170 -3.28 -8.36 -26.37
CA THR A 170 -2.55 -7.87 -25.19
C THR A 170 -3.47 -7.08 -24.24
N ASP A 171 -4.40 -6.31 -24.79
CA ASP A 171 -5.44 -5.58 -24.07
C ASP A 171 -6.43 -6.49 -23.34
N VAL A 172 -6.78 -7.65 -23.90
CA VAL A 172 -7.63 -8.63 -23.21
C VAL A 172 -6.88 -9.29 -22.04
N LEU A 173 -5.61 -9.64 -22.25
CA LEU A 173 -4.76 -10.15 -21.16
C LEU A 173 -4.64 -9.12 -20.03
N ARG A 174 -4.47 -7.85 -20.37
CA ARG A 174 -4.34 -6.76 -19.43
C ARG A 174 -5.64 -6.40 -18.72
N ASP A 175 -6.70 -6.10 -19.46
CA ASP A 175 -7.91 -5.47 -18.91
C ASP A 175 -8.87 -6.50 -18.29
N VAL A 176 -8.77 -7.77 -18.70
CA VAL A 176 -9.70 -8.83 -18.27
C VAL A 176 -8.98 -9.85 -17.40
N PHE A 177 -7.86 -10.40 -17.87
CA PHE A 177 -7.22 -11.51 -17.18
C PHE A 177 -6.38 -11.06 -15.98
N LEU A 178 -5.55 -10.03 -16.09
CA LEU A 178 -4.72 -9.59 -14.95
C LEU A 178 -5.52 -9.22 -13.68
N PRO A 179 -6.68 -8.54 -13.76
CA PRO A 179 -7.50 -8.25 -12.58
C PRO A 179 -8.17 -9.49 -11.97
N LEU A 180 -8.49 -10.49 -12.79
CA LEU A 180 -9.27 -11.67 -12.37
C LEU A 180 -8.40 -12.85 -11.94
N ILE A 181 -7.14 -12.88 -12.38
CA ILE A 181 -6.24 -13.99 -12.16
C ILE A 181 -5.37 -13.72 -10.92
N SER A 182 -5.45 -14.60 -9.92
CA SER A 182 -4.51 -14.57 -8.80
C SER A 182 -3.07 -14.76 -9.29
N PRO A 183 -2.04 -14.22 -8.60
CA PRO A 183 -0.65 -14.39 -9.02
C PRO A 183 -0.30 -15.84 -9.37
N HIS A 184 -0.81 -16.82 -8.61
CA HIS A 184 -0.64 -18.27 -8.83
C HIS A 184 -1.21 -18.76 -10.17
N ASN A 185 -2.39 -18.28 -10.56
CA ASN A 185 -3.02 -18.66 -11.82
C ASN A 185 -2.27 -18.05 -13.01
N THR A 186 -1.68 -16.85 -12.84
CA THR A 186 -0.83 -16.22 -13.86
C THR A 186 0.44 -17.04 -14.08
N ILE A 187 1.03 -17.61 -13.02
CA ILE A 187 2.19 -18.52 -13.12
C ILE A 187 1.83 -19.75 -13.96
N ALA A 188 0.68 -20.37 -13.69
CA ALA A 188 0.23 -21.55 -14.42
C ALA A 188 0.07 -21.24 -15.90
N LEU A 189 -0.56 -20.10 -16.24
CA LEU A 189 -0.73 -19.65 -17.61
C LEU A 189 0.62 -19.45 -18.32
N CYS A 190 1.57 -18.76 -17.67
CA CYS A 190 2.91 -18.54 -18.22
C CYS A 190 3.72 -19.83 -18.42
N ARG A 191 3.41 -20.91 -17.69
CA ARG A 191 4.06 -22.21 -17.87
C ARG A 191 3.47 -23.00 -19.05
N THR A 192 2.20 -22.78 -19.35
CA THR A 192 1.50 -23.53 -20.41
C THR A 192 1.75 -23.01 -21.82
N SER A 193 2.13 -21.74 -21.98
CA SER A 193 2.40 -21.15 -23.30
C SER A 193 3.45 -20.04 -23.22
N GLU A 194 4.56 -20.23 -23.94
CA GLU A 194 5.64 -19.24 -24.00
C GLU A 194 5.22 -17.96 -24.74
N THR A 195 4.35 -18.09 -25.75
CA THR A 195 3.76 -16.95 -26.47
C THR A 195 2.91 -16.10 -25.54
N VAL A 196 2.03 -16.72 -24.74
CA VAL A 196 1.20 -16.00 -23.75
C VAL A 196 2.08 -15.39 -22.66
N GLY A 197 3.09 -16.12 -22.19
CA GLY A 197 4.04 -15.61 -21.20
C GLY A 197 4.82 -14.38 -21.70
N SER A 198 5.22 -14.36 -22.96
CA SER A 198 5.93 -13.23 -23.57
C SER A 198 5.02 -12.03 -23.83
N ALA A 199 3.79 -12.27 -24.29
CA ALA A 199 2.79 -11.21 -24.48
C ALA A 199 2.41 -10.55 -23.14
N LEU A 200 2.22 -11.36 -22.09
CA LEU A 200 1.97 -10.88 -20.74
C LEU A 200 3.14 -10.03 -20.21
N GLU A 201 4.37 -10.49 -20.42
CA GLU A 201 5.58 -9.79 -19.99
C GLU A 201 5.70 -8.41 -20.63
N ALA A 202 5.40 -8.30 -21.94
CA ALA A 202 5.35 -7.01 -22.63
C ALA A 202 4.25 -6.10 -22.06
N ALA A 203 3.04 -6.62 -21.85
CA ALA A 203 1.93 -5.86 -21.26
C ALA A 203 2.28 -5.29 -19.88
N LEU A 204 2.87 -6.12 -19.01
CA LEU A 204 3.27 -5.72 -17.66
C LEU A 204 4.34 -4.61 -17.69
N VAL A 205 5.30 -4.69 -18.62
CA VAL A 205 6.33 -3.67 -18.79
C VAL A 205 5.70 -2.35 -19.23
N ASP A 206 4.81 -2.38 -20.21
CA ASP A 206 4.12 -1.18 -20.71
C ASP A 206 3.26 -0.52 -19.62
N ASP A 207 2.56 -1.31 -18.80
CA ASP A 207 1.74 -0.80 -17.69
C ASP A 207 2.60 -0.23 -16.56
N ILE A 208 3.69 -0.91 -16.18
CA ILE A 208 4.63 -0.40 -15.18
C ILE A 208 5.24 0.92 -15.66
N ASP A 209 5.70 0.99 -16.92
CA ASP A 209 6.23 2.22 -17.52
C ASP A 209 5.18 3.33 -17.53
N SER A 210 3.92 3.01 -17.80
CA SER A 210 2.80 3.95 -17.74
C SER A 210 2.58 4.52 -16.33
N ILE A 211 2.61 3.67 -15.29
CA ILE A 211 2.49 4.13 -13.89
C ILE A 211 3.68 5.04 -13.53
N ILE A 212 4.91 4.64 -13.88
CA ILE A 212 6.12 5.44 -13.61
C ILE A 212 6.01 6.82 -14.26
N GLN A 213 5.54 6.88 -15.50
CA GLN A 213 5.36 8.14 -16.22
C GLN A 213 4.23 8.99 -15.64
N ARG A 214 3.04 8.40 -15.41
CA ARG A 214 1.83 9.08 -14.93
C ARG A 214 2.01 9.69 -13.54
N ASP A 215 2.75 9.00 -12.68
CA ASP A 215 2.92 9.36 -11.27
C ASP A 215 4.22 10.12 -11.01
N GLY A 216 4.92 10.55 -12.07
CA GLY A 216 6.13 11.38 -11.98
C GLY A 216 7.32 10.66 -11.35
N LEU A 217 7.36 9.34 -11.40
CA LEU A 217 8.44 8.53 -10.83
C LEU A 217 9.67 8.42 -11.74
N ARG A 218 9.60 8.97 -12.95
CA ARG A 218 10.74 8.99 -13.88
C ARG A 218 11.93 9.69 -13.24
N GLY A 219 13.08 9.03 -13.24
CA GLY A 219 14.30 9.52 -12.58
C GLY A 219 14.32 9.33 -11.07
N VAL A 220 13.24 8.81 -10.46
CA VAL A 220 13.13 8.53 -9.02
C VAL A 220 13.10 7.03 -8.75
N ILE A 221 12.33 6.26 -9.54
CA ILE A 221 12.27 4.81 -9.47
C ILE A 221 12.61 4.23 -10.85
N GLY A 222 13.46 3.20 -10.83
CA GLY A 222 13.83 2.40 -11.99
C GLY A 222 13.61 0.93 -11.69
N TYR A 223 13.56 0.09 -12.72
CA TYR A 223 13.49 -1.36 -12.57
C TYR A 223 14.27 -2.06 -13.69
N ALA A 224 15.31 -1.41 -14.21
CA ALA A 224 16.12 -1.91 -15.31
C ALA A 224 16.70 -3.31 -15.01
N PRO A 225 17.18 -3.64 -13.79
CA PRO A 225 17.65 -4.99 -13.47
C PRO A 225 16.59 -6.08 -13.67
N MET A 226 15.31 -5.77 -13.39
CA MET A 226 14.20 -6.70 -13.62
C MET A 226 13.80 -6.76 -15.10
N ARG A 227 13.84 -5.61 -15.79
CA ARG A 227 13.52 -5.52 -17.22
C ARG A 227 14.58 -6.17 -18.11
N GLN A 228 15.85 -6.12 -17.75
CA GLN A 228 16.95 -6.61 -18.60
C GLN A 228 17.44 -7.99 -18.20
N SER A 229 16.83 -8.62 -17.19
CA SER A 229 17.26 -9.94 -16.71
C SER A 229 17.10 -11.00 -17.80
N THR A 230 18.18 -11.32 -18.50
CA THR A 230 18.28 -12.44 -19.45
C THR A 230 18.44 -13.79 -18.74
N SER A 231 18.19 -13.84 -17.43
CA SER A 231 18.44 -15.04 -16.62
C SER A 231 17.82 -16.28 -17.25
N VAL A 232 18.49 -17.41 -17.07
CA VAL A 232 18.12 -18.74 -17.58
C VAL A 232 16.68 -19.15 -17.23
N ARG A 233 16.01 -18.42 -16.32
CA ARG A 233 14.63 -18.65 -15.91
C ARG A 233 13.75 -17.43 -16.23
N ARG A 234 13.34 -17.28 -17.49
CA ARG A 234 12.29 -16.31 -17.94
C ARG A 234 11.09 -16.27 -17.00
N LEU A 235 10.69 -17.43 -16.48
CA LEU A 235 9.62 -17.54 -15.49
C LEU A 235 9.88 -16.67 -14.25
N VAL A 236 11.08 -16.68 -13.67
CA VAL A 236 11.41 -15.87 -12.47
C VAL A 236 11.27 -14.38 -12.76
N ARG A 237 11.71 -13.93 -13.94
CA ARG A 237 11.51 -12.55 -14.39
C ARG A 237 10.02 -12.20 -14.46
N ARG A 238 9.20 -13.04 -15.10
CA ARG A 238 7.74 -12.84 -15.17
C ARG A 238 7.10 -12.75 -13.79
N LEU A 239 7.47 -13.63 -12.86
CA LEU A 239 6.94 -13.58 -11.48
C LEU A 239 7.29 -12.27 -10.76
N ARG A 240 8.51 -11.77 -10.96
CA ARG A 240 8.94 -10.48 -10.41
C ARG A 240 8.14 -9.33 -10.99
N LEU A 241 7.95 -9.29 -12.32
CA LEU A 241 7.15 -8.26 -12.98
C LEU A 241 5.68 -8.29 -12.54
N ILE A 242 5.07 -9.48 -12.43
CA ILE A 242 3.70 -9.62 -11.92
C ILE A 242 3.59 -9.04 -10.50
N ARG A 243 4.56 -9.36 -9.63
CA ARG A 243 4.56 -8.86 -8.24
C ARG A 243 4.82 -7.36 -8.17
N LEU A 244 5.75 -6.82 -8.97
CA LEU A 244 5.99 -5.39 -9.05
C LEU A 244 4.75 -4.65 -9.52
N HIS A 245 4.16 -5.08 -10.65
CA HIS A 245 2.93 -4.51 -11.18
C HIS A 245 1.81 -4.54 -10.13
N TYR A 246 1.65 -5.66 -9.43
CA TYR A 246 0.67 -5.76 -8.34
C TYR A 246 0.87 -4.69 -7.27
N VAL A 247 2.09 -4.51 -6.77
CA VAL A 247 2.40 -3.50 -5.76
C VAL A 247 2.18 -2.09 -6.30
N MET A 248 2.56 -1.84 -7.56
CA MET A 248 2.36 -0.53 -8.19
C MET A 248 0.88 -0.18 -8.38
N VAL A 249 0.07 -1.12 -8.82
CA VAL A 249 -1.38 -0.90 -8.97
C VAL A 249 -2.07 -0.75 -7.60
N THR A 250 -1.79 -1.66 -6.67
CA THR A 250 -2.41 -1.62 -5.32
C THR A 250 -1.85 -0.52 -4.44
N GLY A 251 -0.69 0.03 -4.78
CA GLY A 251 -0.10 1.18 -4.14
C GLY A 251 -0.86 2.48 -4.40
N GLY A 252 -1.80 2.55 -5.34
CA GLY A 252 -2.59 3.77 -5.59
C GLY A 252 -1.76 4.92 -6.20
N ASP A 253 -1.91 6.14 -5.69
CA ASP A 253 -1.19 7.32 -6.19
C ASP A 253 0.25 7.39 -5.66
N TRP A 254 1.22 7.16 -6.56
CA TRP A 254 2.64 7.15 -6.21
C TRP A 254 3.29 8.54 -6.14
N ARG A 255 2.61 9.61 -6.58
CA ARG A 255 3.18 10.97 -6.63
C ARG A 255 3.72 11.42 -5.28
N GLY A 256 3.07 10.99 -4.19
CA GLY A 256 3.51 11.27 -2.83
C GLY A 256 4.90 10.72 -2.46
N ASN A 257 5.42 9.70 -3.17
CA ASN A 257 6.76 9.15 -2.90
C ASN A 257 7.89 9.93 -3.57
N VAL A 258 7.59 10.73 -4.60
CA VAL A 258 8.61 11.56 -5.26
C VAL A 258 9.34 12.46 -4.26
N PRO A 259 8.64 13.29 -3.44
CA PRO A 259 9.31 14.10 -2.44
C PRO A 259 9.98 13.26 -1.34
N VAL A 260 9.41 12.12 -0.95
CA VAL A 260 10.02 11.22 0.06
C VAL A 260 11.39 10.72 -0.40
N LEU A 261 11.49 10.23 -1.65
CA LEU A 261 12.72 9.67 -2.20
C LEU A 261 13.76 10.73 -2.54
N ARG A 262 13.32 11.92 -2.98
CA ARG A 262 14.20 13.08 -3.17
C ARG A 262 14.78 13.54 -1.84
N MET A 263 13.94 13.71 -0.82
CA MET A 263 14.38 14.06 0.53
C MET A 263 15.36 13.01 1.07
N ALA A 264 15.09 11.72 0.87
CA ALA A 264 16.01 10.66 1.24
C ALA A 264 17.38 10.79 0.55
N LYS A 265 17.41 11.16 -0.74
CA LYS A 265 18.66 11.42 -1.48
C LYS A 265 19.39 12.63 -0.91
N SER A 266 18.69 13.75 -0.74
CA SER A 266 19.26 15.00 -0.22
C SER A 266 19.72 14.88 1.23
N CYS A 267 19.15 13.97 2.01
CA CYS A 267 19.62 13.58 3.34
C CYS A 267 20.79 12.55 3.32
N GLY A 268 21.29 12.18 2.14
CA GLY A 268 22.38 11.19 2.00
C GLY A 268 21.98 9.75 2.34
N ARG A 269 20.68 9.47 2.52
CA ARG A 269 20.17 8.11 2.78
C ARG A 269 20.16 7.32 1.47
N VAL A 270 19.65 7.91 0.40
CA VAL A 270 19.70 7.31 -0.93
C VAL A 270 20.92 7.85 -1.68
N GLN A 271 21.84 6.96 -2.07
CA GLN A 271 23.05 7.36 -2.79
C GLN A 271 22.75 7.98 -4.16
N GLN A 272 21.75 7.44 -4.87
CA GLN A 272 21.40 7.91 -6.20
C GLN A 272 19.92 7.66 -6.52
N LEU A 273 19.37 8.53 -7.36
CA LEU A 273 18.09 8.35 -8.02
C LEU A 273 18.33 8.22 -9.54
N PRO A 274 17.58 7.35 -10.24
CA PRO A 274 16.50 6.50 -9.73
C PRO A 274 16.98 5.35 -8.84
N ILE A 275 16.14 4.94 -7.87
CA ILE A 275 16.33 3.67 -7.15
C ILE A 275 16.00 2.52 -8.09
N GLU A 276 17.00 1.75 -8.50
CA GLU A 276 16.81 0.58 -9.36
C GLU A 276 16.28 -0.62 -8.57
N LEU A 277 14.98 -0.87 -8.66
CA LEU A 277 14.30 -1.99 -8.01
C LEU A 277 14.81 -3.33 -8.55
N THR A 278 15.01 -4.26 -7.63
CA THR A 278 15.53 -5.61 -7.84
C THR A 278 14.55 -6.68 -7.34
N GLY A 279 14.92 -7.95 -7.50
CA GLY A 279 14.15 -9.06 -6.94
C GLY A 279 14.12 -9.09 -5.41
N ASP A 280 15.17 -8.56 -4.76
CA ASP A 280 15.27 -8.53 -3.29
C ASP A 280 14.29 -7.52 -2.71
N ASP A 281 14.08 -6.39 -3.40
CA ASP A 281 13.06 -5.41 -3.01
C ASP A 281 11.68 -6.03 -2.95
N LEU A 282 11.32 -6.74 -4.02
CA LEU A 282 10.05 -7.45 -4.08
C LEU A 282 9.96 -8.53 -3.00
N HIS A 283 11.05 -9.19 -2.64
CA HIS A 283 11.03 -10.20 -1.57
C HIS A 283 10.57 -9.58 -0.24
N HIS A 284 11.14 -8.42 0.13
CA HIS A 284 10.90 -7.74 1.41
C HIS A 284 9.52 -7.09 1.55
N VAL A 285 8.81 -6.83 0.45
CA VAL A 285 7.42 -6.32 0.50
C VAL A 285 6.49 -7.22 1.34
N GLY A 286 6.79 -8.52 1.40
CA GLY A 286 5.96 -9.51 2.08
C GLY A 286 4.87 -10.12 1.20
N SER A 287 4.03 -10.97 1.79
CA SER A 287 3.00 -11.71 1.05
C SER A 287 1.90 -10.79 0.47
N LYS A 288 1.07 -11.32 -0.44
CA LYS A 288 -0.11 -10.60 -0.94
C LYS A 288 -1.01 -10.13 0.21
N ALA A 289 -1.25 -10.97 1.21
CA ALA A 289 -2.06 -10.62 2.36
C ALA A 289 -1.45 -9.47 3.19
N VAL A 290 -0.12 -9.40 3.27
CA VAL A 290 0.59 -8.28 3.94
C VAL A 290 0.40 -6.98 3.15
N ILE A 291 0.55 -7.02 1.82
CA ILE A 291 0.32 -5.86 0.95
C ILE A 291 -1.13 -5.37 1.12
N ASP A 292 -2.10 -6.27 1.00
CA ASP A 292 -3.53 -5.91 0.98
C ASP A 292 -4.02 -5.30 2.29
N SER A 293 -3.42 -5.70 3.42
CA SER A 293 -3.78 -5.17 4.74
C SER A 293 -3.07 -3.87 5.11
N ARG A 294 -2.13 -3.38 4.29
CA ARG A 294 -1.50 -2.07 4.47
C ARG A 294 -2.27 -0.98 3.72
N PRO A 295 -2.29 0.28 4.20
CA PRO A 295 -2.75 1.41 3.40
C PRO A 295 -1.80 1.66 2.21
N PRO A 296 -2.27 2.38 1.16
CA PRO A 296 -1.49 2.66 -0.04
C PRO A 296 -0.08 3.21 0.22
N SER A 297 0.11 4.25 1.05
CA SER A 297 1.43 4.82 1.35
C SER A 297 2.42 3.82 1.96
N MET A 298 1.95 2.92 2.84
CA MET A 298 2.79 1.86 3.42
C MET A 298 3.11 0.73 2.42
N ARG A 299 2.18 0.39 1.52
CA ARG A 299 2.46 -0.55 0.41
C ARG A 299 3.58 0.00 -0.46
N GLN A 300 3.52 1.29 -0.78
CA GLN A 300 4.52 1.96 -1.59
C GLN A 300 5.89 1.96 -0.91
N TYR A 301 5.93 2.41 0.34
CA TYR A 301 7.15 2.47 1.14
C TYR A 301 7.80 1.08 1.31
N SER A 302 7.00 0.02 1.42
CA SER A 302 7.51 -1.34 1.61
C SER A 302 8.37 -1.87 0.45
N LEU A 303 8.31 -1.27 -0.76
CA LEU A 303 9.22 -1.62 -1.85
C LEU A 303 10.67 -1.31 -1.50
N PHE A 304 10.92 -0.21 -0.79
CA PHE A 304 12.27 0.31 -0.59
C PHE A 304 12.64 0.48 0.88
N SER A 305 11.73 0.25 1.83
CA SER A 305 11.98 0.37 3.28
C SER A 305 13.13 -0.50 3.79
N HIS A 306 13.36 -1.66 3.17
CA HIS A 306 14.42 -2.59 3.57
C HIS A 306 15.81 -2.17 3.06
N ARG A 307 15.90 -1.21 2.13
CA ARG A 307 17.20 -0.70 1.68
C ARG A 307 17.80 0.07 2.84
N GLN A 308 18.61 -0.63 3.62
CA GLN A 308 19.13 -0.21 4.91
C GLN A 308 19.76 1.17 4.82
N TRP A 309 19.00 2.17 5.25
CA TRP A 309 19.44 3.55 5.36
C TRP A 309 20.15 3.81 6.70
N ASP A 310 21.00 2.86 7.13
CA ASP A 310 21.59 2.68 8.47
C ASP A 310 20.77 1.84 9.46
N ASN A 311 20.05 0.81 8.99
CA ASN A 311 19.14 -0.04 9.80
C ASN A 311 18.02 0.73 10.52
N ARG A 312 17.77 1.96 10.10
CA ARG A 312 16.73 2.84 10.64
C ARG A 312 15.65 3.02 9.57
N MET A 313 14.40 3.12 9.99
CA MET A 313 13.19 3.25 9.16
C MET A 313 12.79 2.01 8.34
N GLY A 314 13.34 0.83 8.66
CA GLY A 314 12.90 -0.42 8.03
C GLY A 314 11.47 -0.78 8.45
N LEU A 315 10.56 -0.88 7.48
CA LEU A 315 9.17 -1.31 7.72
C LEU A 315 9.09 -2.84 7.74
N THR A 316 8.81 -3.41 8.91
CA THR A 316 8.62 -4.85 9.09
C THR A 316 7.23 -5.16 9.63
N ARG A 317 6.84 -6.44 9.61
CA ARG A 317 5.57 -6.90 10.17
C ARG A 317 5.79 -8.14 11.02
N ASP A 318 5.21 -8.17 12.22
CA ASP A 318 5.29 -9.32 13.11
C ASP A 318 4.28 -10.42 12.76
N ALA A 319 4.28 -11.49 13.54
CA ALA A 319 3.37 -12.62 13.37
C ALA A 319 1.90 -12.28 13.70
N ASP A 320 1.66 -11.22 14.48
CA ASP A 320 0.33 -10.73 14.86
C ASP A 320 -0.24 -9.76 13.80
N GLY A 321 0.54 -9.46 12.75
CA GLY A 321 0.14 -8.57 11.67
C GLY A 321 0.38 -7.09 11.97
N ARG A 322 1.10 -6.76 13.04
CA ARG A 322 1.45 -5.38 13.41
C ARG A 322 2.68 -4.91 12.65
N ASP A 323 2.63 -3.69 12.14
CA ASP A 323 3.76 -3.08 11.45
C ASP A 323 4.68 -2.36 12.44
N TYR A 324 5.98 -2.45 12.21
CA TYR A 324 7.00 -1.76 13.01
C TYR A 324 7.95 -1.00 12.12
N LEU A 325 8.40 0.15 12.61
CA LEU A 325 9.56 0.86 12.09
C LEU A 325 10.69 0.77 13.11
N CYS A 326 11.91 0.61 12.62
CA CYS A 326 13.11 0.63 13.46
C CYS A 326 13.60 2.07 13.64
N GLU A 327 13.64 2.57 14.87
CA GLU A 327 14.22 3.86 15.20
C GLU A 327 15.25 3.71 16.31
N CYS A 328 16.48 4.21 16.10
CA CYS A 328 17.52 4.27 17.13
C CYS A 328 17.73 2.96 17.92
N MET A 329 17.74 1.81 17.22
CA MET A 329 17.90 0.44 17.76
C MET A 329 16.65 -0.16 18.43
N ALA A 330 15.53 0.55 18.50
CA ALA A 330 14.26 0.04 18.98
C ALA A 330 13.27 -0.15 17.83
N TRP A 331 12.37 -1.13 17.97
CA TRP A 331 11.25 -1.32 17.07
C TRP A 331 10.00 -0.73 17.71
N TRP A 332 9.39 0.23 17.03
CA TRP A 332 8.16 0.86 17.47
C TRP A 332 7.02 0.49 16.54
N GLU A 333 5.89 0.11 17.14
CA GLU A 333 4.68 -0.20 16.40
C GLU A 333 4.17 1.05 15.67
N VAL A 334 3.80 0.88 14.41
CA VAL A 334 3.09 1.91 13.62
C VAL A 334 1.60 1.59 13.69
N THR A 335 0.85 2.37 14.47
CA THR A 335 -0.60 2.26 14.51
C THR A 335 -1.19 3.22 13.47
N VAL A 336 -1.76 2.69 12.40
CA VAL A 336 -2.46 3.51 11.39
C VAL A 336 -3.89 3.80 11.86
N TYR A 337 -4.28 5.06 11.82
CA TYR A 337 -5.65 5.46 12.11
C TYR A 337 -6.56 5.22 10.89
N THR A 338 -7.76 4.72 11.14
CA THR A 338 -8.86 4.74 10.17
C THR A 338 -9.68 6.01 10.34
N GLU A 339 -10.59 6.29 9.40
CA GLU A 339 -11.53 7.42 9.48
C GLU A 339 -12.34 7.42 10.80
N GLN A 340 -12.58 6.25 11.39
CA GLN A 340 -13.34 6.11 12.64
C GLN A 340 -12.47 6.25 13.89
N THR A 341 -11.17 5.93 13.80
CA THR A 341 -10.26 5.96 14.96
C THR A 341 -9.35 7.18 14.98
N VAL A 342 -9.37 8.00 13.92
CA VAL A 342 -8.55 9.20 13.82
C VAL A 342 -8.97 10.21 14.90
N PRO A 343 -8.00 10.83 15.63
CA PRO A 343 -8.27 11.93 16.54
C PRO A 343 -9.06 13.06 15.85
N ASP A 344 -9.93 13.73 16.62
CA ASP A 344 -10.82 14.78 16.09
C ASP A 344 -10.03 15.89 15.37
N GLU A 345 -8.83 16.23 15.87
CA GLU A 345 -7.93 17.25 15.30
C GLU A 345 -7.36 16.93 13.91
N TYR A 346 -7.41 15.66 13.49
CA TYR A 346 -6.96 15.23 12.16
C TYR A 346 -8.11 14.77 11.26
N ARG A 347 -9.34 14.69 11.77
CA ARG A 347 -10.49 14.15 11.03
C ARG A 347 -10.75 14.89 9.72
N ASP A 348 -10.68 16.22 9.74
CA ASP A 348 -10.92 17.06 8.56
C ASP A 348 -9.80 16.96 7.50
N ARG A 349 -8.66 16.36 7.86
CA ARG A 349 -7.47 16.20 7.00
C ARG A 349 -7.16 14.73 6.72
N PHE A 350 -8.08 13.82 7.03
CA PHE A 350 -7.87 12.39 6.85
C PHE A 350 -7.73 12.03 5.36
N ASP A 351 -6.62 11.37 5.01
CA ASP A 351 -6.38 10.78 3.69
C ASP A 351 -6.22 9.27 3.83
N ALA A 352 -7.18 8.48 3.31
CA ALA A 352 -7.09 7.02 3.36
C ALA A 352 -5.89 6.45 2.59
N ALA A 353 -5.36 7.18 1.61
CA ALA A 353 -4.17 6.78 0.86
C ALA A 353 -2.88 7.03 1.64
N ASP A 354 -2.89 7.98 2.58
CA ASP A 354 -1.77 8.34 3.44
C ASP A 354 -2.22 8.68 4.86
N PRO A 355 -2.79 7.69 5.57
CA PRO A 355 -3.53 7.95 6.79
C PRO A 355 -2.63 8.48 7.91
N PRO A 356 -3.20 9.26 8.85
CA PRO A 356 -2.54 9.58 10.10
C PRO A 356 -2.09 8.31 10.82
N CYS A 357 -0.98 8.38 11.54
CA CYS A 357 -0.44 7.24 12.26
C CYS A 357 0.25 7.63 13.56
N ARG A 358 0.34 6.68 14.48
CA ARG A 358 1.08 6.80 15.74
C ARG A 358 2.35 5.95 15.69
N HIS A 359 3.47 6.51 16.12
CA HIS A 359 4.77 5.85 16.16
C HIS A 359 5.63 6.44 17.29
N GLY A 360 6.23 5.60 18.15
CA GLY A 360 7.14 6.07 19.21
C GLY A 360 6.53 7.04 20.23
N GLY A 361 5.19 7.02 20.39
CA GLY A 361 4.46 8.00 21.22
C GLY A 361 4.18 9.34 20.52
N GLY A 362 4.61 9.50 19.27
CA GLY A 362 4.23 10.60 18.40
C GLY A 362 3.00 10.28 17.54
N GLU A 363 2.18 11.29 17.27
CA GLU A 363 1.06 11.24 16.33
C GLU A 363 1.39 12.09 15.11
N TYR A 364 1.36 11.49 13.93
CA TYR A 364 1.71 12.10 12.67
C TYR A 364 0.47 12.21 11.80
N ILE A 365 0.29 13.35 11.12
CA ILE A 365 -0.86 13.58 10.24
C ILE A 365 -0.86 12.67 9.00
N SER A 366 0.30 12.12 8.62
CA SER A 366 0.41 11.14 7.55
C SER A 366 1.60 10.21 7.75
N PHE A 367 1.49 8.99 7.21
CA PHE A 367 2.59 8.03 7.22
C PHE A 367 3.81 8.53 6.43
N ARG A 368 3.63 9.17 5.26
CA ARG A 368 4.78 9.77 4.55
C ARG A 368 5.43 10.91 5.33
N GLY A 369 4.66 11.65 6.12
CA GLY A 369 5.17 12.66 7.03
C GLY A 369 6.12 12.07 8.07
N LEU A 370 5.70 10.97 8.72
CA LEU A 370 6.53 10.18 9.63
C LEU A 370 7.84 9.72 8.95
N ILE A 371 7.76 9.20 7.73
CA ILE A 371 8.94 8.74 7.00
C ILE A 371 9.91 9.89 6.69
N ILE A 372 9.40 11.05 6.23
CA ILE A 372 10.23 12.22 5.92
C ILE A 372 10.93 12.74 7.18
N GLU A 373 10.20 12.94 8.26
CA GLU A 373 10.74 13.44 9.53
C GLU A 373 11.83 12.49 10.06
N GLY A 374 11.54 11.18 10.12
CA GLY A 374 12.52 10.19 10.57
C GLY A 374 13.78 10.13 9.70
N MET A 375 13.69 10.25 8.38
CA MET A 375 14.87 10.28 7.51
C MET A 375 15.70 11.55 7.70
N ALA A 376 15.02 12.69 7.86
CA ALA A 376 15.65 13.99 8.01
C ALA A 376 16.36 14.14 9.36
N GLY A 377 15.68 13.78 10.46
CA GLY A 377 16.24 13.89 11.81
C GLY A 377 17.51 13.07 12.04
N LEU A 378 17.65 11.95 11.32
CA LEU A 378 18.83 11.07 11.44
C LEU A 378 20.08 11.60 10.74
N SER A 379 19.93 12.46 9.72
CA SER A 379 21.02 12.89 8.83
C SER A 379 21.48 14.33 9.01
N SER A 380 20.72 15.13 9.74
CA SER A 380 20.93 16.57 9.71
C SER A 380 21.82 17.09 10.83
N CYS A 381 22.62 18.09 10.47
CA CYS A 381 23.32 18.96 11.39
C CYS A 381 22.37 20.05 11.87
N HIS A 382 22.44 20.33 13.17
CA HIS A 382 21.80 21.48 13.78
C HIS A 382 22.52 22.78 13.38
N VAL A 383 21.80 23.73 12.79
CA VAL A 383 22.33 25.02 12.34
C VAL A 383 22.11 26.10 13.40
N SER A 384 20.88 26.22 13.91
CA SER A 384 20.47 27.22 14.89
C SER A 384 19.21 26.75 15.64
N HIS A 385 19.11 27.06 16.92
CA HIS A 385 17.93 26.82 17.76
C HIS A 385 17.69 28.02 18.65
N TRP A 386 16.43 28.42 18.74
CA TRP A 386 15.96 29.42 19.69
C TRP A 386 14.66 28.97 20.34
N SER A 387 14.52 29.33 21.61
CA SER A 387 13.30 29.13 22.39
C SER A 387 12.82 30.46 22.96
N TRP A 388 11.51 30.58 23.09
CA TRP A 388 10.84 31.79 23.58
C TRP A 388 9.75 31.42 24.58
N ASP A 389 9.71 32.12 25.70
CA ASP A 389 8.70 31.98 26.73
C ASP A 389 7.50 32.91 26.47
N ALA A 390 6.30 32.46 26.87
CA ALA A 390 5.13 33.31 26.89
C ALA A 390 5.21 34.36 28.01
N PRO A 391 4.71 35.60 27.79
CA PRO A 391 4.21 36.14 26.52
C PRO A 391 5.29 36.98 25.81
N SER A 392 5.92 36.45 24.76
CA SER A 392 6.74 37.24 23.83
C SER A 392 6.08 37.36 22.44
N ALA A 393 6.50 38.36 21.65
CA ALA A 393 5.99 38.51 20.28
C ALA A 393 6.42 37.32 19.41
N GLU A 394 7.63 36.81 19.64
CA GLU A 394 8.22 35.66 18.99
C GLU A 394 7.47 34.37 19.33
N TYR A 395 7.10 34.19 20.61
CA TYR A 395 6.28 33.08 21.07
C TYR A 395 4.93 33.05 20.35
N ASN A 396 4.25 34.20 20.28
CA ASN A 396 2.98 34.31 19.58
C ASN A 396 3.15 34.01 18.08
N ARG A 397 4.21 34.52 17.47
CA ARG A 397 4.48 34.29 16.05
C ARG A 397 4.75 32.83 15.72
N ILE A 398 5.56 32.12 16.50
CA ILE A 398 5.81 30.69 16.31
C ILE A 398 4.53 29.89 16.56
N SER A 399 3.76 30.25 17.60
CA SER A 399 2.46 29.62 17.87
C SER A 399 1.50 29.76 16.69
N ASP A 400 1.43 30.94 16.08
CA ASP A 400 0.62 31.21 14.89
C ASP A 400 1.12 30.39 13.69
N LEU A 401 2.44 30.31 13.49
CA LEU A 401 3.06 29.52 12.43
C LEU A 401 2.82 28.01 12.58
N VAL A 402 2.74 27.49 13.81
CA VAL A 402 2.38 26.08 14.08
C VAL A 402 0.88 25.84 13.84
N ALA A 403 0.02 26.82 14.14
CA ALA A 403 -1.43 26.70 13.97
C ALA A 403 -1.93 26.97 12.53
N GLN A 404 -1.13 27.66 11.71
CA GLN A 404 -1.51 28.06 10.36
C GLN A 404 -1.85 26.84 9.46
N GLN A 405 -2.69 26.99 8.44
CA GLN A 405 -2.92 25.91 7.48
C GLN A 405 -1.76 25.81 6.46
N SER A 406 -1.37 24.59 6.11
CA SER A 406 -0.39 24.32 5.04
C SER A 406 -0.84 24.88 3.67
N PRO A 407 0.08 25.29 2.79
CA PRO A 407 1.55 25.34 2.95
C PRO A 407 2.05 26.63 3.63
N LEU A 408 3.28 26.61 4.16
CA LEU A 408 3.96 27.79 4.70
C LEU A 408 4.94 28.41 3.69
N TRP A 409 5.36 29.66 3.93
CA TRP A 409 6.51 30.31 3.29
C TRP A 409 6.64 30.11 1.77
N GLY A 410 5.63 30.56 1.02
CA GLY A 410 5.69 30.51 -0.44
C GLY A 410 5.52 29.10 -1.02
N GLY A 411 4.85 28.19 -0.31
CA GLY A 411 4.51 26.86 -0.81
C GLY A 411 5.37 25.72 -0.28
N CYS A 412 6.22 25.97 0.72
CA CYS A 412 6.99 24.93 1.39
C CYS A 412 6.07 23.84 1.96
N ARG A 413 6.46 22.59 1.73
CA ARG A 413 5.77 21.42 2.28
C ARG A 413 5.90 21.41 3.79
N THR A 414 4.80 21.16 4.49
CA THR A 414 4.78 21.03 5.95
C THR A 414 4.34 19.64 6.37
N ILE A 415 4.86 19.16 7.49
CA ILE A 415 4.44 17.94 8.16
C ILE A 415 4.08 18.33 9.60
N ASP A 416 2.85 18.03 9.98
CA ASP A 416 2.34 18.28 11.34
C ASP A 416 2.35 16.99 12.13
N TYR A 417 2.80 17.07 13.38
CA TYR A 417 2.85 15.94 14.29
C TYR A 417 2.89 16.42 15.75
N ASN A 418 2.53 15.56 16.69
CA ASN A 418 2.62 15.80 18.12
C ASN A 418 3.51 14.73 18.75
N ILE A 419 4.43 15.06 19.65
CA ILE A 419 5.23 14.07 20.39
C ILE A 419 5.15 14.35 21.88
N GLY A 420 4.41 13.53 22.63
CA GLY A 420 4.36 13.65 24.09
C GLY A 420 3.73 14.95 24.60
N GLY A 421 2.86 15.60 23.82
CA GLY A 421 2.16 16.82 24.21
C GLY A 421 2.40 18.04 23.31
N PRO A 422 3.64 18.45 22.98
CA PRO A 422 3.88 19.58 22.10
C PRO A 422 3.36 19.34 20.67
N SER A 423 2.75 20.38 20.11
CA SER A 423 2.43 20.43 18.69
C SER A 423 3.64 20.88 17.90
N ARG A 424 4.03 20.07 16.91
CA ARG A 424 5.21 20.28 16.08
C ARG A 424 4.82 20.47 14.63
N ARG A 425 5.60 21.30 13.96
CA ARG A 425 5.53 21.53 12.53
C ARG A 425 6.92 21.49 11.93
N PHE A 426 7.08 20.62 10.96
CA PHE A 426 8.29 20.45 10.18
C PHE A 426 8.08 21.04 8.79
N VAL A 427 8.91 22.00 8.39
CA VAL A 427 8.78 22.75 7.12
C VAL A 427 9.99 22.49 6.24
N ILE A 428 9.79 21.86 5.08
CA ILE A 428 10.85 21.58 4.12
C ILE A 428 11.15 22.84 3.33
N LEU A 429 12.37 23.37 3.48
CA LEU A 429 12.83 24.54 2.74
C LEU A 429 13.49 24.15 1.42
N CYS A 430 14.18 23.01 1.41
CA CYS A 430 14.90 22.41 0.28
C CYS A 430 15.15 20.92 0.58
N GLY A 431 15.21 20.07 -0.45
CA GLY A 431 15.54 18.66 -0.38
C GLY A 431 14.50 17.74 -1.03
N ASP A 432 13.27 18.20 -1.21
CA ASP A 432 12.20 17.39 -1.82
C ASP A 432 11.96 17.66 -3.32
N GLU A 433 12.76 18.56 -3.92
CA GLU A 433 12.71 18.89 -5.34
C GLU A 433 13.81 18.21 -6.17
N GLU A 434 13.68 18.28 -7.50
CA GLU A 434 14.66 17.70 -8.40
C GLU A 434 15.92 18.55 -8.46
N GLY A 435 17.08 17.92 -8.28
CA GLY A 435 18.37 18.63 -8.33
C GLY A 435 18.85 19.13 -6.98
N ASP A 436 18.03 19.08 -5.93
CA ASP A 436 18.46 19.41 -4.57
C ASP A 436 19.57 18.45 -4.11
N GLU A 437 20.76 19.01 -3.85
CA GLU A 437 21.94 18.24 -3.43
C GLU A 437 21.99 18.01 -1.92
N PHE A 438 21.27 18.82 -1.15
CA PHE A 438 21.17 18.74 0.31
C PHE A 438 19.73 19.06 0.75
N ALA A 439 19.43 18.78 2.01
CA ALA A 439 18.15 19.07 2.63
C ALA A 439 18.33 20.19 3.66
N ALA A 440 17.37 21.12 3.70
CA ALA A 440 17.25 22.11 4.77
C ALA A 440 15.78 22.21 5.19
N TYR A 441 15.55 22.24 6.50
CA TYR A 441 14.20 22.31 7.05
C TYR A 441 14.21 23.05 8.38
N ILE A 442 13.03 23.57 8.73
CA ILE A 442 12.78 24.18 10.03
C ILE A 442 11.78 23.29 10.79
N GLU A 443 12.12 22.98 12.03
CA GLU A 443 11.20 22.40 13.00
C GLU A 443 10.76 23.48 13.98
N MET A 444 9.46 23.55 14.25
CA MET A 444 8.87 24.42 15.25
C MET A 444 8.03 23.57 16.20
N ALA A 445 8.13 23.82 17.49
CA ALA A 445 7.25 23.22 18.49
C ALA A 445 6.58 24.29 19.35
N LYS A 446 5.34 24.01 19.73
CA LYS A 446 4.59 24.74 20.75
C LYS A 446 4.30 23.79 21.90
N TRP A 447 4.82 24.12 23.07
CA TRP A 447 4.68 23.29 24.25
C TRP A 447 3.52 23.75 25.14
N PRO A 448 2.84 22.82 25.85
CA PRO A 448 1.69 23.15 26.70
C PRO A 448 1.99 24.08 27.88
N ASP A 449 3.23 24.09 28.37
CA ASP A 449 3.74 24.90 29.48
C ASP A 449 4.13 26.33 29.09
N GLY A 450 3.88 26.73 27.84
CA GLY A 450 3.97 28.13 27.42
C GLY A 450 5.32 28.55 26.86
N TRP A 451 6.09 27.62 26.30
CA TRP A 451 7.28 27.93 25.50
C TRP A 451 7.14 27.41 24.08
N THR A 452 7.86 28.03 23.15
CA THR A 452 7.96 27.61 21.74
C THR A 452 9.41 27.51 21.34
N ASP A 453 9.73 26.57 20.45
CA ASP A 453 11.04 26.45 19.83
C ASP A 453 10.97 26.61 18.31
N ILE A 454 12.09 27.03 17.72
CA ILE A 454 12.33 27.04 16.29
C ILE A 454 13.77 26.62 16.03
N ILE A 455 13.95 25.62 15.17
CA ILE A 455 15.24 24.99 14.91
C ILE A 455 15.45 24.85 13.40
N LEU A 456 16.58 25.32 12.91
CA LEU A 456 17.03 25.12 11.53
C LEU A 456 18.01 23.94 11.47
N TYR A 457 17.73 22.99 10.59
CA TYR A 457 18.56 21.82 10.33
C TYR A 457 18.99 21.77 8.86
N THR A 458 20.12 21.09 8.60
CA THR A 458 20.62 20.89 7.24
C THR A 458 21.45 19.62 7.08
N SER A 459 21.46 19.01 5.89
CA SER A 459 22.47 18.02 5.49
C SER A 459 23.64 18.61 4.69
N ASP A 460 23.67 19.93 4.50
CA ASP A 460 24.78 20.63 3.82
C ASP A 460 26.13 20.33 4.51
N ALA A 461 27.18 20.23 3.71
CA ALA A 461 28.51 19.92 4.20
C ALA A 461 29.05 21.10 5.02
N ARG A 462 29.40 20.84 6.28
CA ARG A 462 29.96 21.85 7.17
C ARG A 462 31.29 22.41 6.64
N ARG A 463 31.42 23.73 6.53
CA ARG A 463 32.70 24.39 6.25
C ARG A 463 33.69 24.19 7.39
N GLN A 464 34.91 23.74 7.06
CA GLN A 464 35.97 23.56 8.05
C GLN A 464 36.43 24.90 8.63
N GLY A 465 36.69 24.92 9.95
CA GLY A 465 37.18 26.12 10.65
C GLY A 465 36.12 27.18 10.97
N VAL A 466 34.85 26.95 10.63
CA VAL A 466 33.73 27.87 10.92
C VAL A 466 32.73 27.21 11.87
N SER A 467 32.10 28.00 12.74
CA SER A 467 31.09 27.58 13.71
C SER A 467 29.73 28.22 13.46
N GLY A 468 28.69 27.64 14.07
CA GLY A 468 27.33 28.16 13.99
C GLY A 468 26.75 28.19 12.57
N PRO A 469 25.76 29.06 12.31
CA PRO A 469 25.11 29.18 11.00
C PRO A 469 26.07 29.50 9.84
N ALA A 470 27.14 30.26 10.11
CA ALA A 470 28.15 30.60 9.10
C ALA A 470 28.89 29.36 8.54
N ALA A 471 28.84 28.22 9.24
CA ALA A 471 29.39 26.97 8.75
C ALA A 471 28.54 26.29 7.67
N PHE A 472 27.29 26.75 7.46
CA PHE A 472 26.28 26.18 6.54
C PHE A 472 25.63 27.27 5.67
N PRO A 473 26.40 27.98 4.83
CA PRO A 473 25.93 29.17 4.13
C PRO A 473 24.80 28.89 3.13
N GLN A 474 24.74 27.69 2.53
CA GLN A 474 23.67 27.35 1.59
C GLN A 474 22.34 27.24 2.33
N ALA A 475 22.33 26.52 3.47
CA ALA A 475 21.16 26.40 4.32
C ALA A 475 20.68 27.76 4.86
N VAL A 476 21.61 28.62 5.28
CA VAL A 476 21.31 29.99 5.73
C VAL A 476 20.68 30.83 4.62
N ALA A 477 21.22 30.76 3.40
CA ALA A 477 20.69 31.49 2.25
C ALA A 477 19.27 31.01 1.86
N ILE A 478 19.04 29.68 1.86
CA ILE A 478 17.73 29.10 1.58
C ILE A 478 16.71 29.50 2.66
N ALA A 479 17.09 29.41 3.94
CA ALA A 479 16.23 29.82 5.05
C ALA A 479 15.80 31.29 4.89
N HIS A 480 16.75 32.20 4.70
CA HIS A 480 16.47 33.62 4.47
C HIS A 480 15.52 33.86 3.29
N SER A 481 15.79 33.20 2.16
CA SER A 481 14.99 33.38 0.94
C SER A 481 13.56 32.86 1.07
N LYS A 482 13.35 31.79 1.83
CA LYS A 482 12.03 31.15 1.97
C LYS A 482 11.20 31.79 3.09
N THR A 483 11.79 32.02 4.25
CA THR A 483 11.06 32.51 5.43
C THR A 483 10.73 34.00 5.37
N GLY A 484 11.47 34.78 4.57
CA GLY A 484 11.31 36.24 4.55
C GLY A 484 11.52 36.83 5.94
N ASP A 485 10.60 37.70 6.38
CA ASP A 485 10.69 38.40 7.67
C ASP A 485 10.70 37.44 8.88
N ASP A 486 10.13 36.23 8.76
CA ASP A 486 10.16 35.23 9.83
C ASP A 486 11.58 34.72 10.14
N ILE A 487 12.58 35.05 9.31
CA ILE A 487 13.99 34.77 9.62
C ILE A 487 14.45 35.44 10.92
N ALA A 488 13.77 36.51 11.34
CA ALA A 488 14.02 37.18 12.61
C ALA A 488 13.82 36.26 13.83
N LEU A 489 13.03 35.19 13.70
CA LEU A 489 12.85 34.17 14.74
C LEU A 489 14.10 33.29 14.94
N LEU A 490 15.06 33.36 14.01
CA LEU A 490 16.37 32.69 14.07
C LEU A 490 17.50 33.74 14.10
N PRO A 491 17.68 34.46 15.22
CA PRO A 491 18.56 35.64 15.26
C PRO A 491 20.02 35.34 14.89
N MET A 492 20.57 34.16 15.22
CA MET A 492 21.93 33.79 14.79
C MET A 492 22.07 33.62 13.27
N VAL A 493 21.00 33.17 12.61
CA VAL A 493 20.96 33.04 11.15
C VAL A 493 20.90 34.44 10.53
N ASN A 494 20.04 35.30 11.07
CA ASN A 494 19.92 36.70 10.65
C ASN A 494 21.24 37.48 10.82
N GLU A 495 21.94 37.30 11.94
CA GLU A 495 23.25 37.91 12.20
C GLU A 495 24.31 37.43 11.18
N ALA A 496 24.34 36.13 10.88
CA ALA A 496 25.28 35.57 9.90
C ALA A 496 25.08 36.16 8.50
N ILE A 497 23.82 36.39 8.09
CA ILE A 497 23.46 37.00 6.80
C ILE A 497 23.96 38.45 6.74
N ASN A 498 23.67 39.23 7.78
CA ASN A 498 24.07 40.64 7.85
C ASN A 498 25.61 40.81 7.84
N THR A 499 26.33 39.90 8.51
CA THR A 499 27.79 39.91 8.52
C THR A 499 28.38 39.58 7.14
N ALA A 500 27.79 38.60 6.44
CA ALA A 500 28.22 38.23 5.10
C ALA A 500 27.96 39.35 4.07
N GLY A 501 26.82 40.04 4.15
CA GLY A 501 26.48 41.17 3.27
C GLY A 501 27.42 42.36 3.44
N GLY A 502 27.84 42.66 4.67
CA GLY A 502 28.79 43.75 4.94
C GLY A 502 30.17 43.52 4.32
N LEU A 503 30.62 42.27 4.21
CA LEU A 503 31.89 41.92 3.57
C LEU A 503 31.85 42.02 2.04
N ALA A 504 30.70 41.77 1.41
CA ALA A 504 30.56 41.87 -0.05
C ALA A 504 30.50 43.32 -0.56
N SER A 505 30.17 44.27 0.32
CA SER A 505 30.05 45.70 0.00
C SER A 505 31.34 46.52 0.17
N ARG A 506 32.43 45.89 0.63
CA ARG A 506 33.77 46.48 0.78
C ARG A 506 34.70 45.94 -0.29
#